data_AF-A0A935Y1K9-F1
#
_entry.id   AF-A0A935Y1K9-F1
#
_cell.length_a   1.000
_cell.length_b   1.000
_cell.length_c   1.000
_cell.angle_alpha   90.00
_cell.angle_beta   90.00
_cell.angle_gamma   90.00
#
_symmetry.space_group_name_H-M   'P 1'
#
loop_
_entity.id
_entity.type
_entity.pdbx_description
1 polymer ?
#
loop_
_entity_poly.entity_id
_entity_poly.type
_entity_poly.pdbx_seq_one_letter_code
_entity_poly.pdbx_strand_id
1 'polypeptide(L)'
;MSSTLSQMVARRAYFSASIEELLSASTEEVLGSLTRDSEFSVEPTQRDAWIQQLAVLQEALPGFKGRGRAYFEFVVPRLGKRIDVVLLIDHVLFVVEFKVGEKNFTRSGLEQVWDYALDLKNFHETSHAVAVAPVLVATRARGKLGAVATTQHNDGVLCPITVSPECLALCIGQVLLFCTGDKIDPLEWEQGRYKPTPTIVEAAKHLRSSGRLAPRGGRGLDVATQALIEDEAEQALVVTVRALVGQMFTRRQNLRVL
;
A
#
# COMPACT_ATOMS: atom_id res chain seq x y z
N MET A 1 -33.24 14.52 -14.42
CA MET A 1 -31.83 14.98 -14.40
C MET A 1 -31.09 14.45 -13.16
N SER A 2 -31.19 13.14 -12.89
CA SER A 2 -30.71 12.54 -11.63
C SER A 2 -29.72 11.38 -11.87
N SER A 3 -28.96 11.41 -12.98
CA SER A 3 -28.02 10.33 -13.33
C SER A 3 -26.57 10.77 -13.48
N THR A 4 -26.24 12.04 -13.22
CA THR A 4 -24.87 12.56 -13.43
C THR A 4 -24.09 12.77 -12.11
N LEU A 5 -24.78 12.77 -10.96
CA LEU A 5 -24.15 12.93 -9.63
C LEU A 5 -23.77 11.61 -8.95
N SER A 6 -24.08 10.47 -9.57
CA SER A 6 -23.69 9.14 -9.09
C SER A 6 -22.38 8.63 -9.72
N GLN A 7 -21.63 9.49 -10.42
CA GLN A 7 -20.59 9.08 -11.39
C GLN A 7 -19.22 9.77 -11.22
N MET A 8 -18.87 10.23 -10.01
CA MET A 8 -17.51 10.75 -9.73
C MET A 8 -16.95 10.29 -8.37
N VAL A 9 -17.17 9.03 -8.00
CA VAL A 9 -16.15 8.37 -7.16
C VAL A 9 -14.98 8.14 -8.11
N ALA A 10 -13.91 8.93 -7.97
CA ALA A 10 -12.70 8.75 -8.77
C ALA A 10 -12.25 7.29 -8.66
N ARG A 11 -12.13 6.59 -9.80
CA ARG A 11 -11.58 5.23 -9.82
C ARG A 11 -10.20 5.25 -9.18
N ARG A 12 -10.04 4.53 -8.07
CA ARG A 12 -8.78 4.53 -7.31
C ARG A 12 -7.73 3.59 -7.87
N ALA A 13 -8.11 2.75 -8.82
CA ALA A 13 -7.26 1.78 -9.49
C ALA A 13 -7.61 1.77 -10.98
N TYR A 14 -6.64 1.50 -11.84
CA TYR A 14 -6.89 1.35 -13.27
C TYR A 14 -7.63 0.04 -13.59
N PHE A 15 -7.50 -0.96 -12.73
CA PHE A 15 -8.26 -2.19 -12.80
C PHE A 15 -8.59 -2.66 -11.38
N SER A 16 -9.82 -3.09 -11.15
CA SER A 16 -10.20 -3.80 -9.93
C SER A 16 -11.20 -4.91 -10.24
N ALA A 17 -11.00 -6.07 -9.60
CA ALA A 17 -11.86 -7.23 -9.78
C ALA A 17 -11.79 -8.13 -8.55
N SER A 18 -12.85 -8.90 -8.30
CA SER A 18 -12.76 -10.01 -7.32
C SER A 18 -11.65 -10.98 -7.75
N ILE A 19 -11.10 -11.73 -6.79
CA ILE A 19 -10.07 -12.72 -7.11
C ILE A 19 -10.61 -13.78 -8.10
N GLU A 20 -11.89 -14.13 -8.01
CA GLU A 20 -12.52 -15.05 -8.96
C GLU A 20 -12.54 -14.47 -10.39
N GLU A 21 -12.96 -13.22 -10.54
CA GLU A 21 -12.97 -12.54 -11.83
C GLU A 21 -11.56 -12.40 -12.40
N LEU A 22 -10.58 -12.00 -11.57
CA LEU A 22 -9.17 -11.88 -11.98
C LEU A 22 -8.60 -13.21 -12.50
N LEU A 23 -8.94 -14.33 -11.86
CA LEU A 23 -8.50 -15.66 -12.28
C LEU A 23 -9.15 -16.12 -13.59
N SER A 24 -10.34 -15.61 -13.90
CA SER A 24 -11.04 -15.90 -15.16
C SER A 24 -10.71 -14.93 -16.30
N ALA A 25 -10.17 -13.76 -15.98
CA ALA A 25 -9.86 -12.72 -16.95
C ALA A 25 -8.65 -13.09 -17.81
N SER A 26 -8.76 -12.82 -19.10
CA SER A 26 -7.62 -12.90 -20.02
C SER A 26 -6.66 -11.74 -19.81
N THR A 27 -5.40 -11.95 -20.19
CA THR A 27 -4.38 -10.89 -20.18
C THR A 27 -4.83 -9.64 -20.95
N GLU A 28 -5.48 -9.82 -22.11
CA GLU A 28 -5.94 -8.72 -22.95
C GLU A 28 -7.06 -7.89 -22.30
N GLU A 29 -7.97 -8.52 -21.54
CA GLU A 29 -9.03 -7.80 -20.82
C GLU A 29 -8.47 -6.92 -19.70
N VAL A 30 -7.52 -7.47 -18.93
CA VAL A 30 -6.85 -6.74 -17.85
C VAL A 30 -6.00 -5.62 -18.43
N LEU A 31 -5.14 -5.92 -19.42
CA LEU A 31 -4.32 -4.91 -20.10
C LEU A 31 -5.16 -3.83 -20.75
N GLY A 32 -6.24 -4.19 -21.44
CA GLY A 32 -7.15 -3.24 -22.08
C GLY A 32 -7.77 -2.27 -21.08
N SER A 33 -7.98 -2.72 -19.83
CA SER A 33 -8.44 -1.85 -18.73
C SER A 33 -7.34 -0.95 -18.20
N LEU A 34 -6.16 -1.51 -17.93
CA LEU A 34 -5.00 -0.77 -17.46
C LEU A 34 -4.58 0.33 -18.45
N THR A 35 -4.52 0.02 -19.75
CA THR A 35 -4.16 0.99 -20.79
C THR A 35 -5.21 2.07 -20.98
N ARG A 36 -6.50 1.71 -20.91
CA ARG A 36 -7.60 2.68 -21.07
C ARG A 36 -7.66 3.69 -19.94
N ASP A 37 -7.43 3.24 -18.72
CA ASP A 37 -7.53 4.08 -17.52
C ASP A 37 -6.18 4.75 -17.18
N SER A 38 -5.09 4.40 -17.88
CA SER A 38 -3.79 5.05 -17.75
C SER A 38 -3.85 6.53 -18.15
N GLU A 39 -3.44 7.40 -17.23
CA GLU A 39 -3.38 8.86 -17.43
C GLU A 39 -2.26 9.27 -18.41
N PHE A 40 -1.31 8.38 -18.69
CA PHE A 40 -0.14 8.62 -19.54
C PHE A 40 0.02 7.53 -20.61
N SER A 41 0.82 7.82 -21.63
CA SER A 41 1.23 6.84 -22.64
C SER A 41 1.86 5.61 -21.97
N VAL A 42 1.39 4.43 -22.35
CA VAL A 42 1.90 3.16 -21.83
C VAL A 42 3.10 2.73 -22.64
N GLU A 43 4.27 2.76 -22.01
CA GLU A 43 5.50 2.23 -22.59
C GLU A 43 5.49 0.69 -22.65
N PRO A 44 6.18 0.06 -23.62
CA PRO A 44 6.23 -1.41 -23.74
C PRO A 44 6.71 -2.09 -22.45
N THR A 45 7.65 -1.49 -21.73
CA THR A 45 8.18 -2.02 -20.47
C THR A 45 7.13 -2.04 -19.36
N GLN A 46 6.24 -1.04 -19.30
CA GLN A 46 5.14 -1.00 -18.33
C GLN A 46 4.09 -2.06 -18.66
N ARG A 47 3.72 -2.19 -19.94
CA ARG A 47 2.82 -3.24 -20.40
C ARG A 47 3.37 -4.63 -20.05
N ASP A 48 4.64 -4.88 -20.34
CA ASP A 48 5.28 -6.18 -20.09
C ASP A 48 5.41 -6.45 -18.58
N ALA A 49 5.54 -5.41 -17.75
CA ALA A 49 5.48 -5.52 -16.30
C ALA A 49 4.09 -5.96 -15.84
N TRP A 50 3.01 -5.33 -16.32
CA TRP A 50 1.63 -5.73 -15.99
C TRP A 50 1.33 -7.18 -16.39
N ILE A 51 1.81 -7.63 -17.56
CA ILE A 51 1.66 -9.03 -17.99
C ILE A 51 2.30 -9.97 -16.97
N GLN A 52 3.54 -9.69 -16.54
CA GLN A 52 4.23 -10.52 -15.56
C GLN A 52 3.57 -10.48 -14.19
N GLN A 53 3.11 -9.31 -13.74
CA GLN A 53 2.38 -9.17 -12.47
C GLN A 53 1.10 -10.01 -12.48
N LEU A 54 0.30 -9.90 -13.55
CA LEU A 54 -0.93 -10.67 -13.71
C LEU A 54 -0.65 -12.18 -13.69
N ALA A 55 0.35 -12.65 -14.43
CA ALA A 55 0.71 -14.07 -14.47
C ALA A 55 1.08 -14.60 -13.07
N VAL A 56 1.94 -13.87 -12.34
CA VAL A 56 2.32 -14.25 -10.96
C VAL A 56 1.10 -14.30 -10.03
N LEU A 57 0.18 -13.36 -10.16
CA LEU A 57 -1.03 -13.33 -9.33
C LEU A 57 -2.01 -14.45 -9.70
N GLN A 58 -2.22 -14.73 -10.99
CA GLN A 58 -3.09 -15.82 -11.42
C GLN A 58 -2.57 -17.20 -11.00
N GLU A 59 -1.24 -17.36 -10.87
CA GLU A 59 -0.64 -18.57 -10.29
C GLU A 59 -0.80 -18.63 -8.76
N ALA A 60 -0.65 -17.50 -8.06
CA ALA A 60 -0.62 -17.46 -6.60
C ALA A 60 -2.01 -17.43 -5.94
N LEU A 61 -3.03 -16.90 -6.63
CA LEU A 61 -4.35 -16.63 -6.06
C LEU A 61 -5.44 -17.72 -6.12
N PRO A 62 -5.29 -18.89 -6.81
CA PRO A 62 -6.37 -19.89 -6.87
C PRO A 62 -6.93 -20.34 -5.51
N GLY A 63 -6.07 -20.47 -4.49
CA GLY A 63 -6.47 -20.84 -3.12
C GLY A 63 -7.27 -19.78 -2.36
N PHE A 64 -7.39 -18.57 -2.94
CA PHE A 64 -8.10 -17.42 -2.36
C PHE A 64 -9.32 -17.00 -3.19
N LYS A 65 -9.75 -17.85 -4.12
CA LYS A 65 -10.96 -17.65 -4.93
C LYS A 65 -12.18 -17.33 -4.04
N GLY A 66 -12.89 -16.25 -4.36
CA GLY A 66 -14.08 -15.80 -3.61
C GLY A 66 -13.82 -15.17 -2.24
N ARG A 67 -12.55 -14.99 -1.84
CA ARG A 67 -12.17 -14.46 -0.51
C ARG A 67 -11.71 -13.01 -0.52
N GLY A 68 -11.70 -12.37 -1.69
CA GLY A 68 -11.04 -11.08 -1.81
C GLY A 68 -11.17 -10.38 -3.15
N ARG A 69 -10.50 -9.23 -3.23
CA ARG A 69 -10.47 -8.34 -4.40
C ARG A 69 -9.04 -7.85 -4.66
N ALA A 70 -8.69 -7.71 -5.93
CA ALA A 70 -7.42 -7.16 -6.37
C ALA A 70 -7.63 -5.79 -7.02
N TYR A 71 -6.67 -4.89 -6.82
CA TYR A 71 -6.62 -3.55 -7.40
C TYR A 71 -5.25 -3.32 -7.98
N PHE A 72 -5.17 -2.95 -9.25
CA PHE A 72 -3.91 -2.64 -9.92
C PHE A 72 -3.76 -1.13 -10.10
N GLU A 73 -2.52 -0.64 -9.97
CA GLU A 73 -2.21 0.78 -10.13
C GLU A 73 -3.02 1.67 -9.18
N PHE A 74 -3.06 1.26 -7.90
CA PHE A 74 -3.88 1.91 -6.87
C PHE A 74 -3.27 3.24 -6.45
N VAL A 75 -4.04 4.33 -6.54
CA VAL A 75 -3.62 5.70 -6.26
C VAL A 75 -3.28 5.87 -4.78
N VAL A 76 -2.11 6.47 -4.52
CA VAL A 76 -1.69 6.96 -3.21
C VAL A 76 -1.51 8.48 -3.30
N PRO A 77 -2.57 9.29 -3.06
CA PRO A 77 -2.59 10.72 -3.37
C PRO A 77 -1.47 11.50 -2.66
N ARG A 78 -1.23 11.21 -1.37
CA ARG A 78 -0.21 11.90 -0.57
C ARG A 78 1.21 11.72 -1.11
N LEU A 79 1.49 10.60 -1.74
CA LEU A 79 2.80 10.31 -2.29
C LEU A 79 2.91 10.67 -3.78
N GLY A 80 1.80 11.05 -4.43
CA GLY A 80 1.75 11.27 -5.87
C GLY A 80 2.16 10.03 -6.67
N LYS A 81 1.87 8.84 -6.15
CA LYS A 81 2.33 7.55 -6.68
C LYS A 81 1.20 6.53 -6.74
N ARG A 82 1.49 5.38 -7.35
CA ARG A 82 0.60 4.22 -7.40
C ARG A 82 1.29 3.00 -6.81
N ILE A 83 0.51 2.17 -6.14
CA ILE A 83 0.91 0.82 -5.72
C ILE A 83 0.63 -0.11 -6.90
N ASP A 84 1.60 -0.95 -7.24
CA ASP A 84 1.44 -1.92 -8.33
C ASP A 84 0.17 -2.74 -8.14
N VAL A 85 0.04 -3.41 -6.98
CA VAL A 85 -1.15 -4.20 -6.64
C VAL A 85 -1.50 -4.09 -5.16
N VAL A 86 -2.78 -3.84 -4.87
CA VAL A 86 -3.38 -4.04 -3.55
C VAL A 86 -4.28 -5.27 -3.60
N LEU A 87 -4.12 -6.18 -2.63
CA LEU A 87 -5.01 -7.32 -2.44
C LEU A 87 -5.72 -7.18 -1.10
N LEU A 88 -7.04 -7.29 -1.10
CA LEU A 88 -7.83 -7.48 0.11
C LEU A 88 -8.21 -8.96 0.16
N ILE A 89 -7.74 -9.69 1.17
CA ILE A 89 -8.05 -11.11 1.34
C ILE A 89 -8.47 -11.31 2.79
N ASP A 90 -9.72 -11.70 2.98
CA ASP A 90 -10.37 -11.78 4.29
C ASP A 90 -10.14 -10.51 5.14
N HIS A 91 -9.37 -10.59 6.22
CA HIS A 91 -9.12 -9.52 7.18
C HIS A 91 -7.79 -8.77 6.98
N VAL A 92 -7.06 -9.05 5.89
CA VAL A 92 -5.73 -8.49 5.64
C VAL A 92 -5.69 -7.72 4.33
N LEU A 93 -5.03 -6.56 4.39
CA LEU A 93 -4.63 -5.77 3.23
C LEU A 93 -3.18 -6.06 2.88
N PHE A 94 -2.94 -6.53 1.66
CA PHE A 94 -1.60 -6.73 1.11
C PHE A 94 -1.25 -5.57 0.18
N VAL A 95 -0.13 -4.93 0.45
CA VAL A 95 0.48 -3.95 -0.46
C VAL A 95 1.60 -4.66 -1.18
N VAL A 96 1.41 -4.93 -2.47
CA VAL A 96 2.35 -5.70 -3.28
C VAL A 96 3.06 -4.77 -4.25
N GLU A 97 4.38 -4.73 -4.15
CA GLU A 97 5.28 -4.02 -5.07
C GLU A 97 6.09 -5.05 -5.85
N PHE A 98 6.15 -4.93 -7.17
CA PHE A 98 6.91 -5.81 -8.04
C PHE A 98 8.19 -5.16 -8.53
N LYS A 99 9.27 -5.93 -8.51
CA LYS A 99 10.53 -5.64 -9.20
C LYS A 99 10.69 -6.64 -10.33
N VAL A 100 10.11 -6.27 -11.47
CA VAL A 100 10.05 -7.10 -12.68
C VAL A 100 11.45 -7.25 -13.27
N GLY A 101 11.86 -8.50 -13.52
CA GLY A 101 13.18 -8.83 -14.08
C GLY A 101 14.31 -8.92 -13.04
N GLU A 102 14.04 -8.58 -11.79
CA GLU A 102 15.02 -8.54 -10.71
C GLU A 102 15.14 -9.88 -9.98
N LYS A 103 16.36 -10.21 -9.53
CA LYS A 103 16.66 -11.39 -8.70
C LYS A 103 16.86 -11.04 -7.22
N ASN A 104 17.26 -9.79 -6.96
CA ASN A 104 17.67 -9.32 -5.65
C ASN A 104 16.69 -8.26 -5.14
N PHE A 105 16.58 -8.18 -3.82
CA PHE A 105 15.73 -7.19 -3.16
C PHE A 105 16.59 -5.99 -2.78
N THR A 106 16.26 -4.82 -3.34
CA THR A 106 16.97 -3.59 -3.03
C THR A 106 16.39 -2.94 -1.78
N ARG A 107 17.22 -2.19 -1.07
CA ARG A 107 16.77 -1.37 0.07
C ARG A 107 15.69 -0.37 -0.35
N SER A 108 15.85 0.26 -1.51
CA SER A 108 14.85 1.20 -2.04
C SER A 108 13.51 0.54 -2.33
N GLY A 109 13.48 -0.69 -2.84
CA GLY A 109 12.23 -1.44 -3.04
C GLY A 109 11.55 -1.78 -1.71
N LEU A 110 12.33 -2.14 -0.68
CA LEU A 110 11.81 -2.40 0.66
C LEU A 110 11.23 -1.13 1.30
N GLU A 111 11.94 -0.01 1.20
CA GLU A 111 11.47 1.29 1.71
C GLU A 111 10.20 1.73 0.98
N GLN A 112 10.14 1.55 -0.34
CA GLN A 112 8.98 1.92 -1.15
C GLN A 112 7.70 1.15 -0.76
N VAL A 113 7.76 -0.19 -0.71
CA VAL A 113 6.56 -0.98 -0.36
C VAL A 113 6.11 -0.69 1.08
N TRP A 114 7.07 -0.43 1.97
CA TRP A 114 6.75 -0.09 3.35
C TRP A 114 6.12 1.28 3.48
N ASP A 115 6.63 2.27 2.75
CA ASP A 115 6.06 3.62 2.69
C ASP A 115 4.60 3.59 2.22
N TYR A 116 4.28 2.76 1.22
CA TYR A 116 2.90 2.56 0.77
C TYR A 116 2.02 1.92 1.85
N ALA A 117 2.51 0.89 2.54
CA ALA A 117 1.80 0.25 3.64
C ALA A 117 1.52 1.22 4.79
N LEU A 118 2.53 2.02 5.18
CA LEU A 118 2.40 3.05 6.21
C LEU A 118 1.44 4.15 5.79
N ASP A 119 1.46 4.57 4.51
CA ASP A 119 0.55 5.58 4.00
C ASP A 119 -0.90 5.10 4.07
N LEU A 120 -1.20 3.90 3.55
CA LEU A 120 -2.54 3.34 3.65
C LEU A 120 -2.98 3.20 5.11
N LYS A 121 -2.14 2.62 5.97
CA LYS A 121 -2.49 2.42 7.38
C LYS A 121 -2.86 3.72 8.09
N ASN A 122 -2.14 4.79 7.81
CA ASN A 122 -2.23 6.02 8.58
C ASN A 122 -3.11 7.09 7.94
N PHE A 123 -3.35 6.99 6.63
CA PHE A 123 -4.03 8.04 5.87
C PHE A 123 -5.23 7.52 5.09
N HIS A 124 -5.42 6.22 4.90
CA HIS A 124 -6.64 5.69 4.28
C HIS A 124 -7.62 5.27 5.37
N GLU A 125 -8.73 6.00 5.54
CA GLU A 125 -9.69 5.86 6.66
C GLU A 125 -10.10 4.41 6.93
N THR A 126 -10.44 3.67 5.89
CA THR A 126 -10.90 2.28 5.97
C THR A 126 -9.77 1.26 6.16
N SER A 127 -8.50 1.69 6.08
CA SER A 127 -7.33 0.89 6.41
C SER A 127 -6.83 1.09 7.85
N HIS A 128 -7.34 2.09 8.58
CA HIS A 128 -6.84 2.44 9.93
C HIS A 128 -6.89 1.26 10.91
N ALA A 129 -7.94 0.44 10.87
CA ALA A 129 -8.09 -0.74 11.72
C ALA A 129 -7.54 -2.04 11.11
N VAL A 130 -7.16 -2.02 9.83
CA VAL A 130 -6.81 -3.22 9.06
C VAL A 130 -5.34 -3.60 9.27
N ALA A 131 -5.07 -4.91 9.30
CA ALA A 131 -3.70 -5.42 9.26
C ALA A 131 -3.13 -5.25 7.85
N VAL A 132 -1.97 -4.60 7.74
CA VAL A 132 -1.33 -4.26 6.47
C VAL A 132 -0.02 -5.03 6.30
N ALA A 133 0.08 -5.80 5.21
CA ALA A 133 1.24 -6.61 4.87
C ALA A 133 1.95 -6.05 3.62
N PRO A 134 3.09 -5.35 3.78
CA PRO A 134 3.94 -4.97 2.65
C PRO A 134 4.70 -6.19 2.10
N VAL A 135 4.53 -6.46 0.81
CA VAL A 135 5.13 -7.60 0.10
C VAL A 135 5.90 -7.10 -1.11
N LEU A 136 7.21 -7.34 -1.13
CA LEU A 136 8.08 -7.03 -2.25
C LEU A 136 8.34 -8.30 -3.05
N VAL A 137 7.89 -8.34 -4.30
CA VAL A 137 8.06 -9.47 -5.22
C VAL A 137 9.17 -9.18 -6.23
N ALA A 138 10.22 -9.99 -6.27
CA ALA A 138 11.23 -9.92 -7.32
C ALA A 138 11.03 -11.07 -8.31
N THR A 139 10.64 -10.78 -9.57
CA THR A 139 10.06 -11.81 -10.46
C THR A 139 11.05 -12.86 -10.95
N ARG A 140 12.36 -12.65 -10.77
CA ARG A 140 13.40 -13.65 -11.06
C ARG A 140 14.09 -14.21 -9.82
N ALA A 141 13.68 -13.81 -8.61
CA ALA A 141 14.11 -14.48 -7.39
C ALA A 141 13.55 -15.92 -7.36
N ARG A 142 14.17 -16.80 -6.57
CA ARG A 142 13.71 -18.19 -6.42
C ARG A 142 13.76 -18.63 -4.97
N GLY A 143 12.76 -19.43 -4.57
CA GLY A 143 12.65 -20.04 -3.25
C GLY A 143 12.73 -19.05 -2.09
N LYS A 144 12.36 -17.78 -2.32
CA LYS A 144 12.48 -16.73 -1.31
C LYS A 144 11.13 -16.51 -0.63
N LEU A 145 11.12 -16.74 0.68
CA LEU A 145 10.05 -16.35 1.57
C LEU A 145 10.66 -15.62 2.77
N GLY A 146 10.43 -14.31 2.86
CA GLY A 146 10.82 -13.49 3.99
C GLY A 146 10.04 -13.85 5.25
N ALA A 147 10.57 -13.46 6.42
CA ALA A 147 9.88 -13.68 7.67
C ALA A 147 8.64 -12.77 7.81
N VAL A 148 7.54 -13.33 8.27
CA VAL A 148 6.36 -12.58 8.72
C VAL A 148 6.62 -12.09 10.14
N ALA A 149 6.68 -10.78 10.33
CA ALA A 149 6.98 -10.17 11.62
C ALA A 149 6.34 -8.79 11.77
N THR A 150 6.04 -8.39 12.99
CA THR A 150 5.54 -7.05 13.32
C THR A 150 6.68 -6.08 13.62
N THR A 151 6.35 -4.78 13.53
CA THR A 151 7.17 -3.73 14.12
C THR A 151 7.13 -3.82 15.66
N GLN A 152 8.07 -3.16 16.35
CA GLN A 152 8.07 -3.10 17.81
C GLN A 152 6.83 -2.39 18.38
N HIS A 153 6.15 -1.58 17.56
CA HIS A 153 4.96 -0.82 17.96
C HIS A 153 3.67 -1.63 17.79
N ASN A 154 3.72 -2.78 17.10
CA ASN A 154 2.57 -3.64 16.79
C ASN A 154 1.34 -2.82 16.33
N ASP A 155 1.60 -1.87 15.43
CA ASP A 155 0.65 -0.89 14.92
C ASP A 155 -0.26 -1.45 13.82
N GLY A 156 -0.25 -2.78 13.61
CA GLY A 156 -0.98 -3.43 12.54
C GLY A 156 -0.29 -3.33 11.17
N VAL A 157 0.94 -2.83 11.07
CA VAL A 157 1.77 -2.92 9.86
C VAL A 157 2.88 -3.93 10.07
N LEU A 158 2.98 -4.90 9.16
CA LEU A 158 4.08 -5.88 9.20
C LEU A 158 5.37 -5.29 8.64
N CYS A 159 6.50 -5.89 9.02
CA CYS A 159 7.76 -5.65 8.33
C CYS A 159 7.67 -6.10 6.86
N PRO A 160 8.33 -5.41 5.91
CA PRO A 160 8.35 -5.82 4.51
C PRO A 160 8.80 -7.25 4.30
N ILE A 161 7.98 -8.02 3.57
CA ILE A 161 8.23 -9.42 3.28
C ILE A 161 8.79 -9.52 1.87
N THR A 162 9.98 -10.11 1.72
CA THR A 162 10.60 -10.37 0.41
C THR A 162 10.17 -11.72 -0.10
N VAL A 163 9.63 -11.76 -1.32
CA VAL A 163 8.97 -12.95 -1.84
C VAL A 163 9.40 -13.21 -3.29
N SER A 164 9.66 -14.46 -3.63
CA SER A 164 9.73 -14.90 -5.03
C SER A 164 8.35 -15.38 -5.51
N PRO A 165 8.03 -15.31 -6.81
CA PRO A 165 6.69 -15.60 -7.33
C PRO A 165 6.07 -16.91 -6.82
N GLU A 166 6.84 -18.00 -6.81
CA GLU A 166 6.38 -19.32 -6.40
C GLU A 166 6.06 -19.43 -4.89
N CYS A 167 6.57 -18.50 -4.09
CA CYS A 167 6.32 -18.44 -2.65
C CYS A 167 5.19 -17.47 -2.28
N LEU A 168 4.59 -16.75 -3.25
CA LEU A 168 3.58 -15.73 -2.96
C LEU A 168 2.31 -16.30 -2.30
N ALA A 169 1.80 -17.43 -2.78
CA ALA A 169 0.64 -18.09 -2.18
C ALA A 169 0.90 -18.50 -0.72
N LEU A 170 2.09 -19.06 -0.44
CA LEU A 170 2.50 -19.42 0.92
C LEU A 170 2.66 -18.19 1.82
N CYS A 171 3.23 -17.10 1.30
CA CYS A 171 3.33 -15.84 2.01
C CYS A 171 1.95 -15.31 2.43
N ILE A 172 1.00 -15.25 1.49
CA ILE A 172 -0.37 -14.80 1.77
C ILE A 172 -0.99 -15.67 2.87
N GLY A 173 -0.88 -17.00 2.75
CA GLY A 173 -1.39 -17.93 3.76
C GLY A 173 -0.76 -17.73 5.15
N GLN A 174 0.56 -17.55 5.23
CA GLN A 174 1.26 -17.30 6.51
C GLN A 174 0.82 -15.99 7.15
N VAL A 175 0.67 -14.92 6.36
CA VAL A 175 0.21 -13.63 6.87
C VAL A 175 -1.22 -13.71 7.38
N LEU A 176 -2.12 -14.39 6.66
CA LEU A 176 -3.52 -14.56 7.09
C LEU A 176 -3.63 -15.33 8.41
N LEU A 177 -2.75 -16.31 8.65
CA LEU A 177 -2.66 -17.04 9.91
C LEU A 177 -2.04 -16.23 11.05
N PHE A 178 -1.10 -15.34 10.71
CA PHE A 178 -0.36 -14.54 11.67
C PHE A 178 -1.18 -13.35 12.20
N CYS A 179 -1.95 -12.70 11.32
CA CYS A 179 -2.77 -11.55 11.66
C CYS A 179 -4.16 -11.96 12.15
N THR A 180 -4.76 -11.12 12.99
CA THR A 180 -6.17 -11.20 13.38
C THR A 180 -6.90 -9.93 12.97
N GLY A 181 -8.19 -10.02 12.66
CA GLY A 181 -9.01 -8.86 12.35
C GLY A 181 -10.36 -9.28 11.79
N ASP A 182 -11.22 -8.29 11.58
CA ASP A 182 -12.51 -8.49 10.93
C ASP A 182 -12.34 -8.57 9.41
N LYS A 183 -13.23 -9.34 8.77
CA LYS A 183 -13.25 -9.44 7.31
C LYS A 183 -13.51 -8.06 6.69
N ILE A 184 -12.68 -7.69 5.72
CA ILE A 184 -12.79 -6.44 4.99
C ILE A 184 -13.90 -6.57 3.94
N ASP A 185 -14.83 -5.62 3.92
CA ASP A 185 -15.70 -5.41 2.76
C ASP A 185 -14.92 -4.61 1.71
N PRO A 186 -14.61 -5.17 0.52
CA PRO A 186 -13.84 -4.46 -0.49
C PRO A 186 -14.51 -3.18 -0.99
N LEU A 187 -15.85 -3.15 -1.09
CA LEU A 187 -16.59 -2.01 -1.62
C LEU A 187 -16.64 -0.87 -0.62
N GLU A 188 -16.77 -1.18 0.67
CA GLU A 188 -16.64 -0.18 1.73
C GLU A 188 -15.20 0.33 1.81
N TRP A 189 -14.23 -0.59 1.79
CA TRP A 189 -12.81 -0.25 1.91
C TRP A 189 -12.38 0.74 0.82
N GLU A 190 -12.73 0.51 -0.44
CA GLU A 190 -12.36 1.37 -1.57
C GLU A 190 -12.89 2.81 -1.44
N GLN A 191 -13.99 3.01 -0.70
CA GLN A 191 -14.60 4.34 -0.52
C GLN A 191 -13.90 5.18 0.56
N GLY A 192 -12.94 4.61 1.29
CA GLY A 192 -12.21 5.26 2.37
C GLY A 192 -11.57 6.58 1.97
N ARG A 193 -11.84 7.65 2.71
CA ARG A 193 -11.22 8.95 2.43
C ARG A 193 -9.75 8.94 2.83
N TYR A 194 -8.95 9.72 2.11
CA TYR A 194 -7.60 10.01 2.55
C TYR A 194 -7.62 11.07 3.66
N LYS A 195 -7.44 10.65 4.90
CA LYS A 195 -7.32 11.49 6.10
C LYS A 195 -6.41 10.81 7.14
N PRO A 196 -5.61 11.59 7.89
CA PRO A 196 -4.76 11.07 8.96
C PRO A 196 -5.55 10.32 10.05
N THR A 197 -4.87 9.47 10.81
CA THR A 197 -5.40 8.92 12.07
C THR A 197 -5.51 10.00 13.16
N PRO A 198 -6.43 9.86 14.13
CA PRO A 198 -6.51 10.77 15.27
C PRO A 198 -5.18 10.94 16.01
N THR A 199 -4.41 9.84 16.17
CA THR A 199 -3.08 9.86 16.80
C THR A 199 -2.10 10.79 16.07
N ILE A 200 -2.13 10.81 14.74
CA ILE A 200 -1.30 11.71 13.94
C ILE A 200 -1.75 13.16 14.10
N VAL A 201 -3.05 13.41 14.09
CA VAL A 201 -3.63 14.75 14.33
C VAL A 201 -3.25 15.27 15.71
N GLU A 202 -3.33 14.42 16.74
CA GLU A 202 -2.95 14.76 18.12
C GLU A 202 -1.45 15.04 18.24
N ALA A 203 -0.61 14.18 17.66
CA ALA A 203 0.84 14.39 17.66
C ALA A 203 1.24 15.69 16.95
N ALA A 204 0.60 16.04 15.83
CA ALA A 204 0.78 17.30 15.13
C ALA A 204 0.38 18.50 16.01
N LYS A 205 -0.77 18.43 16.70
CA LYS A 205 -1.22 19.46 17.66
C LYS A 205 -0.22 19.64 18.81
N HIS A 206 0.29 18.55 19.38
CA HIS A 206 1.30 18.59 20.44
C HIS A 206 2.62 19.23 19.96
N LEU A 207 3.13 18.85 18.78
CA LEU A 207 4.35 19.43 18.22
C LEU A 207 4.21 20.94 17.97
N ARG A 208 3.04 21.40 17.50
CA ARG A 208 2.76 22.84 17.39
C ARG A 208 2.73 23.54 18.75
N SER A 209 2.01 22.99 19.72
CA SER A 209 1.92 23.61 21.06
C SER A 209 3.29 23.68 21.76
N SER A 210 4.19 22.74 21.46
CA SER A 210 5.57 22.71 21.96
C SER A 210 6.55 23.63 21.21
N GLY A 211 6.12 24.34 20.17
CA GLY A 211 6.96 25.24 19.36
C GLY A 211 7.98 24.52 18.44
N ARG A 212 7.91 23.18 18.32
CA ARG A 212 8.79 22.38 17.45
C ARG A 212 8.37 22.40 15.97
N LEU A 213 7.16 22.87 15.69
CA LEU A 213 6.67 23.25 14.37
C LEU A 213 6.38 24.76 14.42
N ALA A 214 7.29 25.61 13.95
CA ALA A 214 7.06 27.06 13.94
C ALA A 214 6.13 27.45 12.78
N PRO A 215 5.14 28.34 12.98
CA PRO A 215 4.36 28.86 11.88
C PRO A 215 5.26 29.73 10.98
N ARG A 216 5.35 29.40 9.69
CA ARG A 216 5.94 30.31 8.71
C ARG A 216 4.87 31.32 8.27
N GLY A 217 5.00 32.55 8.75
CA GLY A 217 4.24 33.70 8.26
C GLY A 217 3.10 34.14 9.17
N GLY A 218 3.23 35.34 9.74
CA GLY A 218 2.18 35.98 10.53
C GLY A 218 1.17 36.74 9.66
N ARG A 219 -0.10 36.34 9.77
CA ARG A 219 -1.32 37.16 9.90
C ARG A 219 -2.54 36.23 9.78
N GLY A 220 -3.62 36.59 10.46
CA GLY A 220 -4.82 35.78 10.73
C GLY A 220 -5.11 34.68 9.70
N LEU A 221 -5.09 33.44 10.17
CA LEU A 221 -5.24 32.26 9.33
C LEU A 221 -6.73 32.02 9.06
N ASP A 222 -7.10 32.05 7.78
CA ASP A 222 -8.37 31.51 7.33
C ASP A 222 -8.40 29.98 7.47
N VAL A 223 -9.59 29.39 7.36
CA VAL A 223 -9.82 27.94 7.48
C VAL A 223 -9.04 27.14 6.42
N ALA A 224 -8.71 27.75 5.28
CA ALA A 224 -7.94 27.12 4.20
C ALA A 224 -6.45 26.99 4.53
N THR A 225 -5.87 27.97 5.21
CA THR A 225 -4.48 27.94 5.68
C THR A 225 -4.32 26.95 6.83
N GLN A 226 -5.38 26.72 7.62
CA GLN A 226 -5.38 25.71 8.68
C GLN A 226 -5.26 24.28 8.12
N ALA A 227 -5.93 23.97 7.01
CA ALA A 227 -5.84 22.67 6.33
C ALA A 227 -4.46 22.41 5.68
N LEU A 228 -3.84 23.44 5.09
CA LEU A 228 -2.50 23.34 4.49
C LEU A 228 -1.40 23.08 5.54
N ILE A 229 -1.53 23.67 6.73
CA ILE A 229 -0.53 23.46 7.80
C ILE A 229 -0.81 22.14 8.56
N GLU A 230 -2.02 21.57 8.50
CA GLU A 230 -2.28 20.19 8.96
C GLU A 230 -1.56 19.20 8.05
N ASP A 231 -1.62 19.38 6.73
CA ASP A 231 -0.89 18.58 5.74
C ASP A 231 0.66 18.68 5.91
N GLU A 232 1.22 19.88 6.13
CA GLU A 232 2.66 20.03 6.40
C GLU A 232 3.09 19.40 7.73
N ALA A 233 2.28 19.53 8.79
CA ALA A 233 2.58 18.92 10.09
C ALA A 233 2.46 17.39 10.04
N GLU A 234 1.53 16.85 9.26
CA GLU A 234 1.40 15.42 8.96
C GLU A 234 2.57 14.88 8.16
N GLN A 235 3.02 15.62 7.14
CA GLN A 235 4.23 15.28 6.38
C GLN A 235 5.48 15.29 7.28
N ALA A 236 5.62 16.29 8.17
CA ALA A 236 6.72 16.36 9.13
C ALA A 236 6.67 15.23 10.17
N LEU A 237 5.48 14.84 10.63
CA LEU A 237 5.31 13.72 11.56
C LEU A 237 5.67 12.40 10.88
N VAL A 238 5.28 12.19 9.64
CA VAL A 238 5.65 11.00 8.85
C VAL A 238 7.14 10.95 8.57
N VAL A 239 7.79 12.07 8.26
CA VAL A 239 9.27 12.13 8.14
C VAL A 239 9.94 11.79 9.47
N THR A 240 9.37 12.22 10.59
CA THR A 240 9.87 11.91 11.94
C THR A 240 9.67 10.44 12.30
N VAL A 241 8.51 9.85 11.97
CA VAL A 241 8.24 8.42 12.12
C VAL A 241 9.17 7.61 11.20
N ARG A 242 9.35 8.01 9.94
CA ARG A 242 10.34 7.43 9.01
C ARG A 242 11.75 7.48 9.56
N ALA A 243 12.17 8.60 10.16
CA ALA A 243 13.50 8.78 10.72
C ALA A 243 13.72 7.90 11.97
N LEU A 244 12.74 7.83 12.87
CA LEU A 244 12.81 6.98 14.07
C LEU A 244 12.79 5.49 13.72
N VAL A 245 11.95 5.08 12.77
CA VAL A 245 11.79 3.68 12.36
C VAL A 245 12.93 3.21 11.43
N GLY A 246 13.43 4.07 10.54
CA GLY A 246 14.58 3.77 9.66
C GLY A 246 15.90 3.57 10.40
N GLN A 247 16.10 4.27 11.53
CA GLN A 247 17.25 4.03 12.41
C GLN A 247 17.21 2.64 13.07
N MET A 248 16.02 2.07 13.31
CA MET A 248 15.85 0.74 13.88
C MET A 248 16.10 -0.38 12.86
N PHE A 249 15.74 -0.18 11.58
CA PHE A 249 16.02 -1.13 10.50
C PHE A 249 17.52 -1.26 10.23
N THR A 250 18.25 -0.14 10.26
CA THR A 250 19.71 -0.10 10.07
C THR A 250 20.45 -0.81 11.21
N ARG A 251 19.94 -0.76 12.45
CA ARG A 251 20.52 -1.49 13.60
C ARG A 251 20.34 -3.00 13.52
N ARG A 252 19.29 -3.52 12.88
CA ARG A 252 19.04 -4.97 12.77
C ARG A 252 19.81 -5.67 11.64
N GLN A 253 20.15 -4.98 10.54
CA GLN A 253 21.02 -5.56 9.50
C GLN A 253 22.49 -5.65 9.90
N ASN A 254 22.90 -4.96 10.98
CA ASN A 254 24.24 -5.04 11.56
C ASN A 254 24.39 -6.11 12.68
N LEU A 255 23.31 -6.83 13.03
CA LEU A 255 23.42 -8.03 13.85
C LEU A 255 23.75 -9.23 12.94
N ARG A 256 25.02 -9.27 12.50
CA ARG A 256 25.65 -10.50 12.05
C ARG A 256 25.82 -11.43 13.26
N VAL A 257 25.33 -12.65 13.10
CA VAL A 257 25.94 -13.92 13.55
C VAL A 257 26.75 -13.84 14.85
N LEU A 258 26.13 -14.33 15.93
CA LEU A 258 26.80 -15.21 16.88
C LEU A 258 26.09 -16.55 16.84
#